data_AF-A0AA35VJG0-F1
#
_entry.id   AF-A0AA35VJG0-F1
#
_cell.length_a   1.000
_cell.length_b   1.000
_cell.length_c   1.000
_cell.angle_alpha   90.00
_cell.angle_beta   90.00
_cell.angle_gamma   90.00
#
_symmetry.space_group_name_H-M   'P 1'
#
loop_
_entity.id
_entity.type
_entity.pdbx_description
1 polymer ?
#
loop_
_entity_poly.entity_id
_entity_poly.type
_entity_poly.pdbx_seq_one_letter_code
_entity_poly.pdbx_strand_id
1 'polypeptide(L)'
;MDSSSFSSMDRVNFRTQVLTRHLKNHHNAATDLLHTAPCVSYSPPELSEPPLNFNTKMLRELLDGQNIADIDYMFNLMMQSNLFCPRERGGKVFVAPDFNQSMEQQREMTMRRIDYFKEMGVFDGWFSKKGHEGELWRFAVAETASVFDHSQAIKLGVHFFLWYV
;
A
#
# COMPACT_ATOMS: atom_id res chain seq x y z
N MET A 1 13.56 -46.40 35.60
CA MET A 1 14.03 -46.30 34.20
C MET A 1 13.00 -47.04 33.37
N ASP A 2 12.18 -46.33 32.60
CA ASP A 2 11.39 -46.93 31.53
C ASP A 2 11.18 -45.86 30.45
N SER A 3 12.19 -45.77 29.59
CA SER A 3 12.16 -44.95 28.38
C SER A 3 11.45 -45.76 27.30
N SER A 4 10.13 -45.63 27.17
CA SER A 4 9.41 -46.24 26.05
C SER A 4 9.75 -45.46 24.77
N SER A 5 10.71 -45.95 24.00
CA SER A 5 10.98 -45.41 22.67
C SER A 5 9.82 -45.78 21.76
N PHE A 6 8.89 -44.85 21.56
CA PHE A 6 7.86 -45.00 20.53
C PHE A 6 8.53 -45.20 19.17
N SER A 7 8.19 -46.30 18.48
CA SER A 7 8.76 -46.59 17.17
C SER A 7 8.35 -45.49 16.18
N SER A 8 9.23 -45.18 15.22
CA SER A 8 8.98 -44.18 14.18
C SER A 8 7.67 -44.43 13.43
N MET A 9 7.32 -45.71 13.23
CA MET A 9 6.11 -46.16 12.55
C MET A 9 4.84 -45.80 13.33
N ASP A 10 4.87 -45.92 14.66
CA ASP A 10 3.72 -45.60 15.52
C ASP A 10 3.45 -44.09 15.56
N ARG A 11 4.52 -43.29 15.50
CA ARG A 11 4.41 -41.83 15.43
C ARG A 11 3.85 -41.37 14.08
N VAL A 12 4.23 -42.02 12.97
CA VAL A 12 3.69 -41.72 11.64
C VAL A 12 2.21 -42.12 11.58
N ASN A 13 1.85 -43.31 12.07
CA ASN A 13 0.47 -43.78 12.11
C ASN A 13 -0.42 -42.89 12.99
N PHE A 14 0.09 -42.46 14.15
CA PHE A 14 -0.61 -41.50 15.00
C PHE A 14 -0.84 -40.17 14.29
N ARG A 15 0.18 -39.60 13.64
CA ARG A 15 0.04 -38.33 12.88
C ARG A 15 -0.95 -38.45 11.73
N THR A 16 -0.91 -39.55 10.98
CA THR A 16 -1.85 -39.82 9.88
C THR A 16 -3.28 -39.97 10.39
N GLN A 17 -3.49 -40.66 11.52
CA GLN A 17 -4.82 -40.77 12.15
C GLN A 17 -5.35 -39.42 12.63
N VAL A 18 -4.51 -38.59 13.25
CA VAL A 18 -4.87 -37.24 13.69
C VAL A 18 -5.27 -36.37 12.50
N LEU A 19 -4.44 -36.32 11.46
CA LEU A 19 -4.72 -35.54 10.24
C LEU A 19 -5.98 -36.04 9.53
N THR A 20 -6.15 -37.35 9.39
CA THR A 20 -7.33 -37.94 8.75
C THR A 20 -8.61 -37.63 9.52
N ARG A 21 -8.57 -37.62 10.87
CA ARG A 21 -9.71 -37.26 11.71
C ARG A 21 -10.08 -35.78 11.57
N HIS A 22 -9.08 -34.90 11.48
CA HIS A 22 -9.30 -33.47 11.23
C HIS A 22 -9.90 -33.21 9.84
N LEU A 23 -9.39 -33.88 8.80
CA LEU A 23 -9.87 -33.72 7.42
C LEU A 23 -11.27 -34.32 7.22
N LYS A 24 -11.58 -35.46 7.84
CA LYS A 24 -12.91 -36.08 7.76
C LYS A 24 -14.00 -35.28 8.49
N ASN A 25 -13.67 -34.63 9.61
CA ASN A 25 -14.61 -33.74 10.29
C ASN A 25 -14.89 -32.45 9.48
N HIS A 26 -13.97 -32.03 8.61
CA HIS A 26 -14.17 -30.87 7.75
C HIS A 26 -15.09 -31.13 6.54
N HIS A 27 -15.36 -32.39 6.19
CA HIS A 27 -16.20 -32.70 5.02
C HIS A 27 -17.68 -32.34 5.22
N ASN A 28 -18.15 -32.28 6.47
CA ASN A 28 -19.52 -31.87 6.82
C ASN A 28 -19.64 -30.37 7.16
N ALA A 29 -18.52 -29.64 7.20
CA ALA A 29 -18.46 -28.19 7.40
C ALA A 29 -18.13 -27.44 6.10
N ALA A 30 -18.24 -28.11 4.94
CA ALA A 30 -17.85 -27.61 3.64
C ALA A 30 -18.82 -26.57 3.02
N THR A 31 -19.78 -26.07 3.79
CA THR A 31 -20.56 -24.86 3.43
C THR A 31 -20.16 -23.62 4.24
N ASP A 32 -19.37 -23.77 5.30
CA ASP A 32 -18.78 -22.63 6.00
C ASP A 32 -17.40 -22.36 5.38
N LEU A 33 -17.45 -21.87 4.15
CA LEU A 33 -16.33 -21.27 3.43
C LEU A 33 -15.66 -20.28 4.35
N LEU A 34 -14.56 -20.67 5.01
CA LEU A 34 -13.55 -19.84 5.65
C LEU A 34 -14.04 -18.39 5.82
N HIS A 35 -15.00 -18.16 6.73
CA HIS A 35 -15.34 -16.80 7.09
C HIS A 35 -14.02 -16.25 7.62
N THR A 36 -13.38 -15.38 6.84
CA THR A 36 -12.22 -14.62 7.29
C THR A 36 -12.64 -14.08 8.64
N ALA A 37 -11.93 -14.48 9.70
CA ALA A 37 -12.22 -13.98 11.03
C ALA A 37 -12.39 -12.45 10.91
N PRO A 38 -13.32 -11.80 11.63
CA PRO A 38 -13.59 -10.37 11.46
C PRO A 38 -12.33 -9.48 11.50
N CYS A 39 -11.25 -9.96 12.15
CA CYS A 39 -9.94 -9.34 12.19
C CYS A 39 -9.08 -9.47 10.91
N VAL A 40 -9.51 -10.25 9.91
CA VAL A 40 -8.83 -10.52 8.63
C VAL A 40 -9.60 -9.91 7.45
N SER A 41 -10.88 -9.59 7.63
CA SER A 41 -11.68 -8.85 6.64
C SER A 41 -11.61 -7.35 6.89
N TYR A 42 -11.22 -6.57 5.88
CA TYR A 42 -11.34 -5.12 5.94
C TYR A 42 -12.82 -4.71 5.98
N SER A 43 -13.22 -4.00 7.05
CA SER A 43 -14.46 -3.23 7.11
C SER A 43 -14.11 -1.75 7.00
N PRO A 44 -14.77 -0.98 6.11
CA PRO A 44 -14.60 0.47 6.07
C PRO A 44 -14.96 1.09 7.43
N PRO A 45 -14.17 2.06 7.93
CA PRO A 45 -14.49 2.78 9.17
C PRO A 45 -15.89 3.42 9.12
N GLU A 46 -16.37 3.80 7.95
CA GLU A 46 -17.70 4.38 7.75
C GLU A 46 -18.85 3.44 8.16
N LEU A 47 -18.60 2.14 8.29
CA LEU A 47 -19.61 1.15 8.73
C LEU A 47 -19.60 0.93 10.26
N SER A 48 -18.47 1.19 10.93
CA SER A 48 -18.29 0.90 12.36
C SER A 48 -18.28 2.16 13.23
N GLU A 49 -17.78 3.27 12.70
CA GLU A 49 -17.62 4.52 13.42
C GLU A 49 -18.87 5.39 13.32
N PRO A 50 -19.20 6.18 14.35
CA PRO A 50 -20.28 7.14 14.28
C PRO A 50 -20.02 8.19 13.18
N PRO A 51 -21.08 8.80 12.62
CA PRO A 51 -20.92 9.89 11.65
C PRO A 51 -20.06 11.02 12.23
N LEU A 52 -19.17 11.55 11.39
CA LEU A 52 -18.27 12.64 11.77
C LEU A 52 -19.08 13.89 12.16
N ASN A 53 -18.67 14.54 13.25
CA ASN A 53 -19.29 15.78 13.73
C ASN A 53 -18.62 17.05 13.17
N PHE A 54 -17.74 16.92 12.19
CA PHE A 54 -17.03 18.02 11.53
C PHE A 54 -17.00 17.84 10.01
N ASN A 55 -16.79 18.94 9.29
CA ASN A 55 -16.68 18.93 7.84
C ASN A 55 -15.28 18.49 7.41
N THR A 56 -15.17 17.30 6.79
CA THR A 56 -13.90 16.73 6.32
C THR A 56 -13.24 17.55 5.23
N LYS A 57 -14.01 18.26 4.38
CA LYS A 57 -13.46 19.13 3.34
C LYS A 57 -12.77 20.35 3.95
N MET A 58 -13.40 20.96 4.96
CA MET A 58 -12.78 22.08 5.68
C MET A 58 -11.53 21.63 6.46
N LEU A 59 -11.54 20.42 7.03
CA LEU A 59 -10.35 19.88 7.67
C LEU A 59 -9.21 19.68 6.65
N ARG A 60 -9.50 19.15 5.47
CA ARG A 60 -8.53 19.03 4.36
C ARG A 60 -7.98 20.39 3.95
N GLU A 61 -8.86 21.38 3.76
CA GLU A 61 -8.46 22.75 3.45
C GLU A 61 -7.53 23.36 4.51
N LEU A 62 -7.79 23.06 5.79
CA LEU A 62 -6.94 23.50 6.89
C LEU A 62 -5.57 22.81 6.91
N LEU A 63 -5.51 21.50 6.64
CA LEU A 63 -4.30 20.70 6.73
C LEU A 63 -3.38 20.89 5.51
N ASP A 64 -3.95 20.85 4.31
CA ASP A 64 -3.19 20.83 3.06
C ASP A 64 -3.13 22.20 2.36
N GLY A 65 -3.99 23.14 2.78
CA GLY A 65 -3.96 24.53 2.31
C GLY A 65 -4.04 24.66 0.79
N GLN A 66 -3.09 25.39 0.21
CA GLN A 66 -3.04 25.67 -1.23
C GLN A 66 -2.54 24.49 -2.07
N ASN A 67 -2.02 23.42 -1.46
CA ASN A 67 -1.39 22.30 -2.17
C ASN A 67 -2.38 21.20 -2.59
N ILE A 68 -3.66 21.30 -2.22
CA ILE A 68 -4.66 20.25 -2.42
C ILE A 68 -4.72 19.81 -3.89
N ALA A 69 -4.75 20.76 -4.82
CA ALA A 69 -4.85 20.44 -6.25
C ALA A 69 -3.64 19.63 -6.75
N ASP A 70 -2.44 19.98 -6.30
CA ASP A 70 -1.20 19.31 -6.71
C ASP A 70 -1.08 17.92 -6.06
N ILE A 71 -1.47 17.79 -4.79
CA ILE A 71 -1.52 16.52 -4.07
C ILE A 71 -2.55 15.57 -4.71
N ASP A 72 -3.76 16.08 -4.99
CA ASP A 72 -4.82 15.31 -5.60
C ASP A 72 -4.45 14.90 -7.03
N TYR A 73 -3.79 15.77 -7.80
CA TYR A 73 -3.25 15.42 -9.11
C TYR A 73 -2.29 14.23 -9.03
N MET A 74 -1.31 14.29 -8.12
CA MET A 74 -0.33 13.22 -7.92
C MET A 74 -0.99 11.90 -7.52
N PHE A 75 -1.89 11.90 -6.52
CA PHE A 75 -2.58 10.67 -6.12
C PHE A 75 -3.50 10.12 -7.21
N ASN A 76 -4.17 10.98 -7.98
CA ASN A 76 -4.99 10.55 -9.11
C ASN A 76 -4.14 9.84 -10.18
N LEU A 77 -2.96 10.37 -10.51
CA LEU A 77 -2.03 9.69 -11.43
C LEU A 77 -1.61 8.31 -10.92
N MET A 78 -1.35 8.18 -9.61
CA MET A 78 -0.98 6.91 -9.01
C MET A 78 -2.14 5.91 -9.05
N MET A 79 -3.35 6.34 -8.70
CA MET A 79 -4.55 5.48 -8.70
C MET A 79 -4.91 4.95 -10.10
N GLN A 80 -4.56 5.68 -11.16
CA GLN A 80 -4.86 5.31 -12.55
C GLN A 80 -3.85 4.33 -13.17
N SER A 81 -2.71 4.08 -12.52
CA SER A 81 -1.63 3.26 -13.08
C SER A 81 -1.33 2.03 -12.24
N ASN A 82 -1.21 0.88 -12.90
CA ASN A 82 -0.86 -0.40 -12.26
C ASN A 82 0.56 -0.39 -11.65
N LEU A 83 1.41 0.58 -12.00
CA LEU A 83 2.74 0.75 -11.42
C LEU A 83 2.69 1.02 -9.90
N PHE A 84 1.57 1.55 -9.40
CA PHE A 84 1.35 1.89 -7.99
C PHE A 84 0.45 0.89 -7.26
N CYS A 85 0.21 -0.26 -7.89
CA CYS A 85 -0.54 -1.39 -7.34
C CYS A 85 -1.89 -0.98 -6.71
N PRO A 86 -2.81 -0.37 -7.48
CA PRO A 86 -4.10 0.06 -6.97
C PRO A 86 -4.92 -1.12 -6.47
N ARG A 87 -5.58 -0.94 -5.32
CA ARG A 87 -6.43 -1.94 -4.67
C ARG A 87 -7.75 -1.31 -4.28
N GLU A 88 -8.84 -1.87 -4.79
CA GLU A 88 -10.19 -1.45 -4.41
C GLU A 88 -10.63 -2.15 -3.12
N ARG A 89 -10.98 -1.36 -2.11
CA ARG A 89 -11.47 -1.83 -0.80
C ARG A 89 -12.50 -0.83 -0.27
N GLY A 90 -13.71 -1.29 0.06
CA GLY A 90 -14.72 -0.41 0.66
C GLY A 90 -15.20 0.73 -0.23
N GLY A 91 -15.19 0.55 -1.56
CA GLY A 91 -15.52 1.62 -2.51
C GLY A 91 -14.45 2.71 -2.65
N LYS A 92 -13.24 2.49 -2.10
CA LYS A 92 -12.08 3.37 -2.25
C LYS A 92 -10.94 2.65 -2.95
N VAL A 93 -10.11 3.41 -3.67
CA VAL A 93 -8.88 2.91 -4.29
C VAL A 93 -7.70 3.31 -3.41
N PHE A 94 -6.92 2.33 -2.99
CA PHE A 94 -5.68 2.52 -2.24
C PHE A 94 -4.50 2.17 -3.13
N VAL A 95 -3.40 2.92 -3.01
CA VAL A 95 -2.14 2.64 -3.68
C VAL A 95 -1.06 2.39 -2.65
N ALA A 96 -0.19 1.42 -2.91
CA ALA A 96 0.95 1.12 -2.06
C ALA A 96 2.01 0.34 -2.86
N PRO A 97 3.30 0.41 -2.49
CA PRO A 97 4.32 -0.46 -3.05
C PRO A 97 3.99 -1.94 -2.84
N ASP A 98 4.40 -2.81 -3.77
CA ASP A 98 4.29 -4.25 -3.59
C ASP A 98 5.42 -4.78 -2.71
N PHE A 99 5.20 -4.83 -1.41
CA PHE A 99 6.18 -5.29 -0.42
C PHE A 99 6.63 -6.76 -0.57
N ASN A 100 6.08 -7.53 -1.51
CA ASN A 100 6.51 -8.90 -1.78
C ASN A 100 7.63 -9.00 -2.83
N GLN A 101 8.01 -7.88 -3.47
CA GLN A 101 9.06 -7.85 -4.48
C GLN A 101 10.46 -7.82 -3.87
N SER A 102 11.44 -8.35 -4.60
CA SER A 102 12.86 -8.25 -4.22
C SER A 102 13.35 -6.80 -4.29
N MET A 103 14.49 -6.52 -3.68
CA MET A 103 15.11 -5.19 -3.73
C MET A 103 15.41 -4.75 -5.17
N GLU A 104 15.85 -5.65 -6.04
CA GLU A 104 16.15 -5.37 -7.45
C GLU A 104 14.89 -5.01 -8.22
N GLN A 105 13.80 -5.75 -7.99
CA GLN A 105 12.50 -5.48 -8.59
C GLN A 105 11.93 -4.14 -8.11
N GLN A 106 12.06 -3.82 -6.83
CA GLN A 106 11.67 -2.51 -6.30
C GLN A 106 12.44 -1.38 -6.97
N ARG A 107 13.76 -1.52 -7.14
CA ARG A 107 14.59 -0.51 -7.82
C ARG A 107 14.15 -0.30 -9.27
N GLU A 108 13.83 -1.37 -9.98
CA GLU A 108 13.29 -1.29 -11.34
C GLU A 108 11.94 -0.58 -11.36
N MET A 109 11.03 -0.96 -10.46
CA MET A 109 9.71 -0.34 -10.34
C MET A 109 9.78 1.14 -9.98
N THR A 110 10.68 1.55 -9.07
CA THR A 110 10.95 2.95 -8.76
C THR A 110 11.32 3.72 -10.02
N MET A 111 12.22 3.20 -10.86
CA MET A 111 12.58 3.89 -12.11
C MET A 111 11.39 3.98 -13.08
N ARG A 112 10.62 2.91 -13.25
CA ARG A 112 9.41 2.93 -14.11
C ARG A 112 8.37 3.94 -13.63
N ARG A 113 8.19 4.10 -12.32
CA ARG A 113 7.29 5.10 -11.72
C ARG A 113 7.78 6.53 -11.98
N ILE A 114 9.10 6.78 -11.92
CA ILE A 114 9.70 8.07 -12.28
C ILE A 114 9.44 8.37 -13.76
N ASP A 115 9.68 7.40 -14.63
CA ASP A 115 9.44 7.55 -16.06
C ASP A 115 7.97 7.86 -16.35
N TYR A 116 7.04 7.16 -15.68
CA TYR A 116 5.61 7.46 -15.78
C TYR A 116 5.27 8.89 -15.32
N PHE A 117 5.80 9.35 -14.19
CA PHE A 117 5.58 10.74 -13.75
C PHE A 117 6.12 11.75 -14.76
N LYS A 118 7.28 11.46 -15.36
CA LYS A 118 7.85 12.29 -16.43
C LYS A 118 6.94 12.32 -17.66
N GLU A 119 6.43 11.16 -18.11
CA GLU A 119 5.50 11.07 -19.25
C GLU A 119 4.20 11.84 -19.01
N MET A 120 3.73 11.89 -17.76
CA MET A 120 2.56 12.64 -17.33
C MET A 120 2.85 14.13 -17.03
N GLY A 121 4.05 14.62 -17.34
CA GLY A 121 4.41 16.04 -17.17
C GLY A 121 4.51 16.49 -15.71
N VAL A 122 4.66 15.57 -14.75
CA VAL A 122 4.79 15.91 -13.32
C VAL A 122 5.99 16.82 -13.04
N PHE A 123 7.02 16.77 -13.88
CA PHE A 123 8.22 17.59 -13.72
C PHE A 123 8.24 18.81 -14.65
N ASP A 124 7.14 19.08 -15.36
CA ASP A 124 7.08 20.19 -16.32
C ASP A 124 7.14 21.52 -15.60
N GLY A 125 8.18 22.28 -15.95
CA GLY A 125 8.50 23.54 -15.32
C GLY A 125 9.23 23.44 -13.99
N TRP A 126 9.78 22.26 -13.64
CA TRP A 126 10.55 22.07 -12.40
C TRP A 126 11.61 23.15 -12.17
N PHE A 127 12.36 23.51 -13.21
CA PHE A 127 13.43 24.51 -13.15
C PHE A 127 13.02 25.91 -13.62
N SER A 128 11.84 26.07 -14.22
CA SER A 128 11.40 27.35 -14.79
C SER A 128 10.38 28.08 -13.92
N LYS A 129 9.54 27.36 -13.16
CA LYS A 129 8.58 27.96 -12.22
C LYS A 129 9.30 28.60 -11.03
N LYS A 130 9.13 29.91 -10.90
CA LYS A 130 9.69 30.74 -9.82
C LYS A 130 8.63 31.16 -8.82
N GLY A 131 9.06 31.58 -7.64
CA GLY A 131 8.17 32.12 -6.60
C GLY A 131 7.55 31.04 -5.72
N HIS A 132 6.76 31.48 -4.74
CA HIS A 132 6.23 30.63 -3.67
C HIS A 132 5.34 29.49 -4.20
N GLU A 133 4.50 29.75 -5.20
CA GLU A 133 3.64 28.73 -5.82
C GLU A 133 4.47 27.60 -6.44
N GLY A 134 5.60 27.93 -7.09
CA GLY A 134 6.51 26.94 -7.66
C GLY A 134 7.17 26.06 -6.59
N GLU A 135 7.58 26.65 -5.47
CA GLU A 135 8.14 25.88 -4.35
C GLU A 135 7.09 24.98 -3.69
N LEU A 136 5.90 25.51 -3.44
CA LEU A 136 4.79 24.77 -2.84
C LEU A 136 4.41 23.55 -3.69
N TRP A 137 4.32 23.70 -5.01
CA TRP A 137 4.09 22.58 -5.93
C TRP A 137 5.23 21.55 -5.88
N ARG A 138 6.50 21.97 -5.86
CA ARG A 138 7.65 21.06 -5.70
C ARG A 138 7.57 20.27 -4.39
N PHE A 139 7.17 20.93 -3.30
CA PHE A 139 6.94 20.27 -2.01
C PHE A 139 5.77 19.28 -2.07
N ALA A 140 4.65 19.65 -2.69
CA ALA A 140 3.52 18.76 -2.85
C ALA A 140 3.88 17.47 -3.62
N VAL A 141 4.66 17.59 -4.71
CA VAL A 141 5.18 16.43 -5.46
C VAL A 141 6.09 15.57 -4.58
N ALA A 142 7.03 16.19 -3.86
CA ALA A 142 7.98 15.46 -3.01
C ALA A 142 7.31 14.76 -1.82
N GLU A 143 6.38 15.45 -1.15
CA GLU A 143 5.61 14.92 -0.02
C GLU A 143 4.73 13.76 -0.49
N THR A 144 3.99 13.93 -1.59
CA THR A 144 3.11 12.87 -2.11
C THR A 144 3.92 11.64 -2.52
N ALA A 145 5.07 11.83 -3.16
CA ALA A 145 5.99 10.73 -3.47
C ALA A 145 6.49 10.02 -2.20
N SER A 146 6.78 10.77 -1.13
CA SER A 146 7.28 10.24 0.14
C SER A 146 6.22 9.47 0.93
N VAL A 147 4.98 9.95 0.90
CA VAL A 147 3.82 9.27 1.50
C VAL A 147 3.57 7.92 0.81
N PHE A 148 3.72 7.85 -0.51
CA PHE A 148 3.58 6.60 -1.26
C PHE A 148 4.76 5.64 -1.00
N ASP A 149 5.99 6.10 -1.24
CA ASP A 149 7.20 5.30 -1.10
C ASP A 149 8.41 6.18 -0.81
N HIS A 150 9.02 5.97 0.35
CA HIS A 150 10.20 6.72 0.75
C HIS A 150 11.37 6.54 -0.22
N SER A 151 11.55 5.34 -0.81
CA SER A 151 12.63 5.09 -1.77
C SER A 151 12.47 5.93 -3.04
N GLN A 152 11.23 6.02 -3.53
CA GLN A 152 10.82 6.86 -4.65
C GLN A 152 11.13 8.34 -4.40
N ALA A 153 10.77 8.86 -3.23
CA ALA A 153 11.03 10.25 -2.85
C ALA A 153 12.52 10.57 -2.75
N ILE A 154 13.32 9.70 -2.13
CA ILE A 154 14.77 9.90 -2.04
C ILE A 154 15.40 9.91 -3.44
N LYS A 155 14.96 9.02 -4.34
CA LYS A 155 15.50 8.96 -5.72
C LYS A 155 15.22 10.25 -6.50
N LEU A 156 14.04 10.84 -6.34
CA LEU A 156 13.71 12.15 -6.91
C LEU A 156 14.49 13.26 -6.22
N GLY A 157 14.60 13.22 -4.89
CA GLY A 157 15.19 14.29 -4.11
C GLY A 157 16.69 14.46 -4.30
N VAL A 158 17.43 13.37 -4.45
CA VAL A 158 18.86 13.46 -4.80
C VAL A 158 19.07 14.19 -6.12
N HIS A 159 18.18 13.98 -7.10
CA HIS A 159 18.28 14.64 -8.40
C HIS A 159 17.83 16.09 -8.31
N PHE A 160 16.63 16.35 -7.81
CA PHE A 160 16.00 17.65 -7.92
C PHE A 160 16.39 18.65 -6.81
N PHE A 161 16.72 18.19 -5.61
CA PHE A 161 17.00 19.06 -4.45
C PHE A 161 18.46 19.06 -4.01
N LEU A 162 19.25 18.02 -4.32
CA LEU A 162 20.64 17.93 -3.84
C LEU A 162 21.67 18.09 -4.96
N TRP A 163 21.38 17.65 -6.18
CA TRP A 163 22.32 17.72 -7.29
C TRP A 163 22.29 19.06 -8.04
N TYR A 164 21.11 19.67 -8.16
CA TYR A 164 20.92 20.94 -8.88
C TYR A 164 21.01 22.19 -7.99
N VAL A 165 21.53 22.05 -6.76
CA VAL A 165 21.91 23.16 -5.86
C VAL A 165 23.39 23.44 -6.02
#